data_AF-E7BDB0-F1
#
_entry.id   AF-E7BDB0-F1
#
_cell.length_a   1.000
_cell.length_b   1.000
_cell.length_c   1.000
_cell.angle_alpha   90.00
_cell.angle_beta   90.00
_cell.angle_gamma   90.00
#
_symmetry.space_group_name_H-M   'P 1'
#
loop_
_entity.id
_entity.type
_entity.pdbx_description
1 polymer ?
#
loop_
_entity_poly.entity_id
_entity_poly.type
_entity_poly.pdbx_seq_one_letter_code
_entity_poly.pdbx_strand_id
1 'polypeptide(L)'
;SLEDKVQRGLHYAIVDEVDSILIDEARTPLIISGAVDENTELYKVVDRLAIHLAPCTDEEDPESGDFTLDEKQKQVELTEGGHHKVEQLMRDEGLLGEEDSLYAAQNLNLLQHMHSALRARHLYQRDVDYIISDGQVVIVDEHTGRSMPGRRWSEGLHQAVEAKEGVTVQRESQTLASTTFQNYFRL
;
A
#
# COMPACT_ATOMS: atom_id res chain seq x y z
N SER A 1 11.72 22.36 14.66
CA SER A 1 11.98 23.80 14.90
C SER A 1 12.84 24.36 13.78
N LEU A 2 12.79 25.67 13.49
CA LEU A 2 13.83 26.32 12.66
C LEU A 2 15.23 26.08 13.23
N GLU A 3 15.31 25.86 14.54
CA GLU A 3 16.52 25.56 15.29
C GLU A 3 17.07 24.14 15.03
N ASP A 4 16.26 23.22 14.50
CA ASP A 4 16.69 21.84 14.17
C ASP A 4 17.27 21.73 12.75
N LYS A 5 17.18 22.80 11.94
CA LYS A 5 17.72 22.79 10.57
C LYS A 5 19.24 22.96 10.60
N VAL A 6 19.94 22.05 9.92
CA VAL A 6 21.42 22.05 9.87
C VAL A 6 22.00 22.97 8.77
N GLN A 7 21.20 23.34 7.77
CA GLN A 7 21.63 24.24 6.69
C GLN A 7 21.05 25.65 6.88
N ARG A 8 21.89 26.66 6.59
CA ARG A 8 21.46 28.05 6.36
C ARG A 8 20.88 28.23 4.96
N GLY A 9 20.46 29.45 4.59
CA GLY A 9 20.01 29.76 3.23
C GLY A 9 21.06 29.43 2.15
N LEU A 10 20.60 28.93 1.01
CA LEU A 10 21.42 28.62 -0.16
C LEU A 10 21.89 29.92 -0.82
N HIS A 11 23.17 30.03 -1.17
CA HIS A 11 23.76 31.27 -1.70
C HIS A 11 24.57 31.02 -2.98
N TYR A 12 25.50 30.07 -2.95
CA TYR A 12 26.33 29.72 -4.10
C TYR A 12 26.87 28.30 -3.94
N ALA A 13 26.96 27.57 -5.04
CA ALA A 13 27.55 26.24 -5.12
C ALA A 13 28.46 26.17 -6.36
N ILE A 14 29.63 25.54 -6.18
CA ILE A 14 30.49 25.10 -7.28
C ILE A 14 30.24 23.60 -7.39
N VAL A 15 29.76 23.16 -8.55
CA VAL A 15 29.53 21.75 -8.83
C VAL A 15 30.73 21.25 -9.63
N ASP A 16 31.52 20.39 -8.99
CA ASP A 16 32.55 19.63 -9.70
C ASP A 16 31.91 18.44 -10.43
N GLU A 17 32.52 17.99 -11.53
CA GLU A 17 31.98 16.93 -12.40
C GLU A 17 30.51 17.16 -12.80
N VAL A 18 30.25 18.30 -13.45
CA VAL A 18 28.89 18.77 -13.76
C VAL A 18 28.09 17.78 -14.61
N ASP A 19 28.76 17.03 -15.48
CA ASP A 19 28.15 15.97 -16.30
C ASP A 19 27.67 14.81 -15.43
N SER A 20 28.51 14.31 -14.53
CA SER A 20 28.13 13.26 -13.56
C SER A 20 26.92 13.68 -12.72
N ILE A 21 26.97 14.90 -12.15
CA ILE A 21 25.97 15.34 -11.17
C ILE A 21 24.66 15.82 -11.81
N LEU A 22 24.73 16.67 -12.85
CA LEU A 22 23.53 17.31 -13.42
C LEU A 22 22.91 16.54 -14.59
N ILE A 23 23.61 15.52 -15.13
CA ILE A 23 23.10 14.68 -16.22
C ILE A 23 22.83 13.27 -15.70
N ASP A 24 23.86 12.56 -15.23
CA ASP A 24 23.73 11.13 -14.95
C ASP A 24 22.96 10.85 -13.65
N GLU A 25 23.39 11.43 -12.53
CA GLU A 25 22.79 11.25 -11.21
C GLU A 25 21.44 11.96 -11.09
N ALA A 26 21.26 13.05 -11.83
CA ALA A 26 20.04 13.84 -11.80
C ALA A 26 18.83 13.16 -12.47
N ARG A 27 19.00 11.95 -13.02
CA ARG A 27 17.91 11.11 -13.54
C ARG A 27 17.08 10.47 -12.43
N THR A 28 17.66 10.26 -11.26
CA THR A 28 16.96 9.68 -10.12
C THR A 28 16.74 10.78 -9.07
N PRO A 29 15.51 10.95 -8.56
CA PRO A 29 15.26 11.93 -7.52
C PRO A 29 15.99 11.54 -6.23
N LEU A 30 16.44 12.55 -5.49
CA LEU A 30 16.88 12.40 -4.10
C LEU A 30 15.63 12.17 -3.26
N ILE A 31 15.61 11.06 -2.53
CA ILE A 31 14.48 10.64 -1.71
C ILE A 31 14.97 10.43 -0.28
N ILE A 32 14.22 10.95 0.69
CA ILE A 32 14.33 10.55 2.09
C ILE A 32 13.16 9.63 2.39
N SER A 33 13.48 8.37 2.64
CA SER A 33 12.49 7.38 3.08
C SER A 33 12.55 7.21 4.60
N GLY A 34 11.38 7.09 5.22
CA GLY A 34 11.23 6.71 6.61
C GLY A 34 10.49 5.39 6.72
N ALA A 35 10.77 4.65 7.80
CA ALA A 35 9.86 3.59 8.22
C ALA A 35 8.59 4.25 8.76
N VAL A 36 7.43 3.83 8.26
CA VAL A 36 6.16 4.18 8.91
C VAL A 36 6.05 3.34 10.17
N ASP A 37 5.59 3.94 11.26
CA ASP A 37 5.23 3.23 12.48
C ASP A 37 3.88 2.53 12.26
N GLU A 38 3.88 1.61 11.29
CA GLU A 38 2.72 0.81 10.90
C GLU A 38 2.73 -0.48 11.71
N ASN A 39 1.57 -0.80 12.29
CA ASN A 39 1.36 -2.04 12.98
C ASN A 39 1.23 -3.17 11.95
N THR A 40 2.32 -3.86 11.65
CA THR A 40 2.34 -5.00 10.71
C THR A 40 1.38 -6.13 11.11
N GLU A 41 1.06 -6.25 12.40
CA GLU A 41 0.06 -7.24 12.86
C GLU A 41 -1.36 -6.88 12.42
N LEU A 42 -1.65 -5.60 12.17
CA LEU A 42 -2.95 -5.15 11.69
C LEU A 42 -3.30 -5.81 10.35
N TYR A 43 -2.33 -5.94 9.43
CA TYR A 43 -2.54 -6.64 8.16
C TYR A 43 -2.99 -8.09 8.36
N LYS A 44 -2.43 -8.79 9.35
CA LYS A 44 -2.82 -10.17 9.67
C LYS A 44 -4.23 -10.23 10.28
N VAL A 45 -4.58 -9.29 11.14
CA VAL A 45 -5.93 -9.21 11.73
C VAL A 45 -6.95 -8.94 10.62
N VAL A 46 -6.70 -7.93 9.79
CA VAL A 46 -7.60 -7.54 8.70
C VAL A 46 -7.72 -8.65 7.64
N ASP A 47 -6.64 -9.36 7.30
CA ASP A 47 -6.71 -10.52 6.40
C ASP A 47 -7.63 -11.63 6.95
N ARG A 48 -7.56 -11.91 8.26
CA ARG A 48 -8.50 -12.86 8.89
C ARG A 48 -9.94 -12.37 8.82
N LEU A 49 -10.18 -11.09 9.07
CA LEU A 49 -11.53 -10.50 8.97
C LEU A 49 -12.07 -10.58 7.53
N ALA A 50 -11.22 -10.33 6.53
CA ALA A 50 -11.61 -10.35 5.12
C ALA A 50 -12.14 -11.72 4.66
N ILE A 51 -11.75 -12.83 5.32
CA ILE A 51 -12.27 -14.18 5.03
C ILE A 51 -13.79 -14.28 5.28
N HIS A 52 -14.32 -13.47 6.18
CA HIS A 52 -15.74 -13.51 6.53
C HIS A 52 -16.64 -12.76 5.54
N LEU A 53 -16.06 -12.03 4.59
CA LEU A 53 -16.78 -11.29 3.56
C LEU A 53 -16.98 -12.15 2.32
N ALA A 54 -18.17 -12.09 1.72
CA ALA A 54 -18.53 -12.82 0.53
C ALA A 54 -18.62 -11.87 -0.68
N PRO A 55 -18.05 -12.23 -1.85
CA PRO A 55 -18.26 -11.47 -3.07
C PRO A 55 -19.72 -11.57 -3.53
N CYS A 56 -20.22 -10.53 -4.18
CA CYS A 56 -21.52 -10.57 -4.85
C CYS A 56 -21.52 -11.65 -5.94
N THR A 57 -22.59 -12.44 -6.01
CA THR A 57 -22.73 -13.52 -7.00
C THR A 57 -23.30 -13.04 -8.33
N ASP A 58 -23.96 -11.88 -8.31
CA ASP A 58 -24.55 -11.24 -9.48
C ASP A 58 -24.15 -9.76 -9.49
N GLU A 59 -23.63 -9.29 -10.63
CA GLU A 59 -23.26 -7.88 -10.81
C GLU A 59 -24.50 -6.97 -10.88
N GLU A 60 -25.65 -7.50 -11.27
CA GLU A 60 -26.92 -6.77 -11.35
C GLU A 60 -27.67 -6.74 -10.00
N ASP A 61 -27.26 -7.55 -9.03
CA ASP A 61 -27.80 -7.57 -7.66
C ASP A 61 -26.69 -7.35 -6.61
N PRO A 62 -26.33 -6.08 -6.34
CA PRO A 62 -25.31 -5.73 -5.37
C PRO A 62 -25.72 -6.02 -3.91
N GLU A 63 -26.95 -6.44 -3.61
CA GLU A 63 -27.33 -6.88 -2.26
C GLU A 63 -27.03 -8.36 -2.01
N SER A 64 -26.63 -9.11 -3.03
CA SER A 64 -26.33 -10.54 -2.92
C SER A 64 -25.05 -10.88 -2.13
N GLY A 65 -24.19 -9.90 -1.87
CA GLY A 65 -22.92 -10.08 -1.17
C GLY A 65 -22.40 -8.82 -0.47
N ASP A 66 -21.18 -8.91 0.03
CA ASP A 66 -20.52 -7.87 0.82
C ASP A 66 -19.66 -6.93 -0.04
N PHE A 67 -19.20 -7.36 -1.21
CA PHE A 67 -18.39 -6.54 -2.11
C PHE A 67 -18.47 -7.00 -3.57
N THR A 68 -18.22 -6.06 -4.48
CA THR A 68 -18.09 -6.30 -5.92
C THR A 68 -16.62 -6.29 -6.33
N LEU A 69 -16.31 -6.96 -7.43
CA LEU A 69 -14.95 -7.08 -7.98
C LEU A 69 -14.94 -6.54 -9.40
N ASP A 70 -14.07 -5.57 -9.69
CA ASP A 70 -13.72 -5.21 -11.08
C ASP A 70 -12.37 -5.87 -11.39
N GLU A 71 -12.39 -7.03 -12.04
CA GLU A 71 -11.18 -7.75 -12.44
C GLU A 71 -10.34 -6.97 -13.46
N LYS A 72 -10.98 -6.16 -14.32
CA LYS A 72 -10.27 -5.39 -15.35
C LYS A 72 -9.47 -4.24 -14.73
N GLN A 73 -10.04 -3.58 -13.73
CA GLN A 73 -9.38 -2.49 -13.03
C GLN A 73 -8.61 -2.94 -11.78
N LYS A 74 -8.74 -4.21 -11.40
CA LYS A 74 -8.25 -4.78 -10.13
C LYS A 74 -8.70 -3.95 -8.92
N GLN A 75 -9.99 -3.63 -8.89
CA GLN A 75 -10.65 -2.85 -7.83
C GLN A 75 -11.70 -3.67 -7.09
N VAL A 76 -11.95 -3.28 -5.84
CA VAL A 76 -12.97 -3.87 -4.96
C VAL A 76 -13.79 -2.75 -4.37
N GLU A 77 -15.10 -2.84 -4.47
CA GLU A 77 -16.04 -1.90 -3.84
C GLU A 77 -16.91 -2.64 -2.82
N LEU A 78 -17.06 -2.06 -1.62
CA LEU A 78 -17.93 -2.62 -0.59
C LEU A 78 -19.39 -2.23 -0.87
N THR A 79 -20.30 -3.17 -0.68
CA THR A 79 -21.74 -2.91 -0.69
C THR A 79 -22.15 -2.26 0.63
N GLU A 80 -23.35 -1.68 0.72
CA GLU A 80 -23.84 -1.14 2.01
C GLU A 80 -23.89 -2.22 3.10
N GLY A 81 -24.34 -3.43 2.73
CA GLY A 81 -24.37 -4.58 3.64
C GLY A 81 -22.97 -5.01 4.08
N GLY A 82 -22.03 -5.11 3.12
CA GLY A 82 -20.63 -5.43 3.43
C GLY A 82 -19.97 -4.37 4.28
N HIS A 83 -20.29 -3.09 4.07
CA HIS A 83 -19.80 -2.00 4.90
C HIS A 83 -20.21 -2.18 6.36
N HIS A 84 -21.50 -2.40 6.63
CA HIS A 84 -22.00 -2.66 7.98
C HIS A 84 -21.35 -3.89 8.61
N LYS A 85 -21.14 -4.95 7.82
CA LYS A 85 -20.49 -6.18 8.29
C LYS A 85 -19.01 -5.96 8.62
N VAL A 86 -18.28 -5.20 7.81
CA VAL A 86 -16.89 -4.82 8.11
C VAL A 86 -16.82 -4.01 9.40
N GLU A 87 -17.71 -3.04 9.59
CA GLU A 87 -17.75 -2.26 10.83
C GLU A 87 -17.98 -3.14 12.05
N GLN A 88 -18.93 -4.08 11.98
CA GLN A 88 -19.17 -5.04 13.06
C GLN A 88 -17.93 -5.89 13.36
N LEU A 89 -17.32 -6.49 12.32
CA LEU A 89 -16.10 -7.29 12.47
C LEU A 89 -14.95 -6.49 13.09
N MET A 90 -14.78 -5.22 12.70
CA MET A 90 -13.74 -4.36 13.25
C MET A 90 -14.04 -3.92 14.70
N ARG A 91 -15.32 -3.73 15.07
CA ARG A 91 -15.73 -3.47 16.46
C ARG A 91 -15.46 -4.67 17.35
N ASP A 92 -15.78 -5.88 16.88
CA ASP A 92 -15.58 -7.12 17.64
C ASP A 92 -14.09 -7.40 17.91
N GLU A 93 -13.20 -7.04 16.99
CA GLU A 93 -11.74 -7.09 17.19
C GLU A 93 -11.17 -5.87 17.96
N GLY A 94 -12.01 -4.91 18.35
CA GLY A 94 -11.61 -3.71 19.08
C GLY A 94 -10.80 -2.71 18.25
N LEU A 95 -10.85 -2.80 16.92
CA LEU A 95 -10.18 -1.89 15.99
C LEU A 95 -10.99 -0.61 15.73
N LEU A 96 -12.31 -0.69 15.84
CA LEU A 96 -13.25 0.41 15.63
C LEU A 96 -14.08 0.63 16.91
N GLY A 97 -14.30 1.90 17.29
CA GLY A 97 -15.17 2.24 18.42
C GLY A 97 -16.64 1.85 18.17
N GLU A 98 -17.40 1.62 19.25
CA GLU A 98 -18.80 1.18 19.16
C GLU A 98 -19.67 2.15 18.33
N GLU A 99 -19.43 3.46 18.46
CA GLU A 99 -20.17 4.52 17.78
C GLU A 99 -19.39 5.13 16.59
N ASP A 100 -18.18 4.63 16.32
CA ASP A 100 -17.36 5.13 15.21
C ASP A 100 -17.82 4.53 13.88
N SER A 101 -17.80 5.37 12.84
CA SER A 101 -18.00 4.92 11.46
C SER A 101 -16.66 4.66 10.78
N LEU A 102 -16.61 3.63 9.94
CA LEU A 102 -15.45 3.30 9.13
C LEU A 102 -15.10 4.38 8.08
N TYR A 103 -16.09 5.18 7.65
CA TYR A 103 -15.87 6.32 6.76
C TYR A 103 -15.40 7.59 7.47
N ALA A 104 -15.32 7.59 8.80
CA ALA A 104 -14.77 8.72 9.53
C ALA A 104 -13.32 8.97 9.13
N ALA A 105 -12.90 10.23 9.04
CA ALA A 105 -11.57 10.60 8.55
C ALA A 105 -10.43 9.92 9.33
N GLN A 106 -10.61 9.65 10.63
CA GLN A 106 -9.64 8.93 11.44
C GLN A 106 -9.51 7.43 11.11
N ASN A 107 -10.52 6.83 10.47
CA ASN A 107 -10.63 5.39 10.21
C ASN A 107 -10.36 5.01 8.75
N LEU A 108 -10.08 6.00 7.88
CA LEU A 108 -9.80 5.76 6.46
C LEU A 108 -8.65 4.78 6.23
N ASN A 109 -7.66 4.73 7.13
CA ASN A 109 -6.58 3.75 7.06
C ASN A 109 -7.08 2.31 7.26
N LEU A 110 -8.04 2.08 8.18
CA LEU A 110 -8.63 0.76 8.38
C LEU A 110 -9.41 0.31 7.14
N LEU A 111 -10.18 1.24 6.55
CA LEU A 111 -10.88 1.00 5.30
C LEU A 111 -9.89 0.63 4.19
N GLN A 112 -8.79 1.36 4.05
CA GLN A 112 -7.73 1.07 3.08
C GLN A 112 -7.13 -0.32 3.30
N HIS A 113 -6.83 -0.69 4.55
CA HIS A 113 -6.33 -2.04 4.85
C HIS A 113 -7.33 -3.13 4.45
N MET A 114 -8.63 -2.92 4.68
CA MET A 114 -9.67 -3.87 4.28
C MET A 114 -9.75 -4.00 2.75
N HIS A 115 -9.73 -2.89 2.01
CA HIS A 115 -9.68 -2.93 0.54
C HIS A 115 -8.43 -3.66 0.05
N SER A 116 -7.26 -3.38 0.61
CA SER A 116 -6.00 -4.06 0.23
C SER A 116 -6.04 -5.57 0.54
N ALA A 117 -6.65 -5.98 1.66
CA ALA A 117 -6.85 -7.39 1.97
C ALA A 117 -7.80 -8.07 0.97
N LEU A 118 -8.95 -7.48 0.67
CA LEU A 118 -9.89 -8.02 -0.31
C LEU A 118 -9.26 -8.13 -1.71
N ARG A 119 -8.54 -7.08 -2.15
CA ARG A 119 -7.77 -7.10 -3.41
C ARG A 119 -6.75 -8.24 -3.41
N ALA A 120 -5.93 -8.34 -2.37
CA ALA A 120 -4.92 -9.40 -2.26
C ALA A 120 -5.53 -10.81 -2.33
N ARG A 121 -6.69 -11.03 -1.70
CA ARG A 121 -7.35 -12.34 -1.66
C ARG A 121 -8.02 -12.72 -2.97
N HIS A 122 -8.73 -11.78 -3.61
CA HIS A 122 -9.62 -12.08 -4.73
C HIS A 122 -9.06 -11.73 -6.11
N LEU A 123 -8.20 -10.73 -6.21
CA LEU A 123 -7.73 -10.18 -7.49
C LEU A 123 -6.27 -10.49 -7.81
N TYR A 124 -5.49 -10.93 -6.81
CA TYR A 124 -4.09 -11.28 -6.97
C TYR A 124 -3.90 -12.77 -6.67
N GLN A 125 -3.45 -13.51 -7.68
CA GLN A 125 -3.32 -14.95 -7.64
C GLN A 125 -1.86 -15.37 -7.58
N ARG A 126 -1.60 -16.34 -6.70
CA ARG A 126 -0.30 -17.01 -6.61
C ARG A 126 -0.03 -17.78 -7.90
N ASP A 127 1.23 -17.78 -8.34
CA ASP A 127 1.75 -18.37 -9.57
C ASP A 127 1.23 -17.71 -10.87
N VAL A 128 0.53 -16.57 -10.75
CA VAL A 128 0.10 -15.72 -11.88
C VAL A 128 0.61 -14.30 -11.70
N ASP A 129 0.16 -13.61 -10.64
CA ASP A 129 0.54 -12.23 -10.35
C ASP A 129 1.81 -12.14 -9.47
N TYR A 130 2.05 -13.16 -8.66
CA TYR A 130 3.23 -13.27 -7.81
C TYR A 130 3.59 -14.71 -7.52
N ILE A 131 4.82 -14.90 -7.06
CA ILE A 131 5.31 -16.15 -6.49
C ILE A 131 5.87 -15.90 -5.09
N ILE A 132 6.02 -16.96 -4.31
CA ILE A 132 6.75 -16.92 -3.05
C ILE A 132 8.13 -17.53 -3.29
N SER A 133 9.17 -16.73 -3.12
CA SER A 133 10.57 -17.19 -3.16
C SER A 133 11.24 -16.80 -1.85
N ASP A 134 11.93 -17.76 -1.22
CA ASP A 134 12.70 -17.52 0.01
C ASP A 134 11.89 -16.87 1.15
N GLY A 135 10.59 -17.18 1.21
CA GLY A 135 9.66 -16.61 2.20
C GLY A 135 9.27 -15.15 1.93
N GLN A 136 9.50 -14.65 0.71
CA GLN A 136 9.13 -13.30 0.27
C GLN A 136 8.22 -13.36 -0.95
N VAL A 137 7.32 -12.37 -1.05
CA VAL A 137 6.46 -12.19 -2.23
C VAL A 137 7.27 -11.52 -3.33
N VAL A 138 7.31 -12.15 -4.50
CA VAL A 138 7.97 -11.62 -5.71
C VAL A 138 6.93 -11.45 -6.80
N ILE A 139 6.79 -10.22 -7.30
CA ILE A 139 5.82 -9.87 -8.34
C ILE A 139 6.23 -10.52 -9.66
N VAL A 140 5.27 -11.07 -10.39
CA VAL A 140 5.44 -11.54 -11.76
C VAL A 140 4.88 -10.48 -12.72
N ASP A 141 5.67 -10.10 -13.71
CA ASP A 141 5.25 -9.15 -14.74
C ASP A 141 4.22 -9.81 -15.67
N GLU A 142 3.02 -9.21 -15.78
CA GLU A 142 1.89 -9.76 -16.55
C GLU A 142 2.18 -9.88 -18.05
N HIS A 143 3.04 -9.03 -18.61
CA HIS A 143 3.31 -8.99 -20.05
C HIS A 143 4.44 -9.95 -20.45
N THR A 144 5.42 -10.12 -19.57
CA THR A 144 6.67 -10.84 -19.87
C THR A 144 6.82 -12.14 -19.10
N GLY A 145 6.03 -12.34 -18.04
CA GLY A 145 6.14 -13.48 -17.12
C GLY A 145 7.40 -13.47 -16.27
N ARG A 146 8.17 -12.37 -16.26
CA ARG A 146 9.43 -12.28 -15.52
C ARG A 146 9.17 -11.94 -14.06
N SER A 147 9.90 -12.59 -13.16
CA SER A 147 9.96 -12.21 -11.76
C SER A 147 10.65 -10.85 -11.60
N MET A 148 10.04 -9.95 -10.82
CA MET A 148 10.56 -8.61 -10.51
C MET A 148 10.97 -8.53 -9.03
N PRO A 149 12.12 -9.11 -8.64
CA PRO A 149 12.61 -9.02 -7.27
C PRO A 149 12.88 -7.56 -6.87
N GLY A 150 12.55 -7.22 -5.62
CA GLY A 150 12.71 -5.87 -5.08
C GLY A 150 11.60 -4.89 -5.45
N ARG A 151 10.70 -5.24 -6.39
CA ARG A 151 9.50 -4.43 -6.67
C ARG A 151 8.40 -4.79 -5.69
N ARG A 152 7.76 -3.79 -5.10
CA ARG A 152 6.58 -3.93 -4.23
C ARG A 152 5.38 -3.20 -4.84
N TRP A 153 4.18 -3.66 -4.54
CA TRP A 153 2.95 -2.93 -4.86
C TRP A 153 2.72 -1.85 -3.80
N SER A 154 2.06 -0.76 -4.21
CA SER A 154 1.77 0.39 -3.34
C SER A 154 0.50 0.18 -2.50
N GLU A 155 0.19 1.16 -1.64
CA GLU A 155 -1.07 1.27 -0.89
C GLU A 155 -1.33 0.08 0.06
N GLY A 156 -0.26 -0.46 0.64
CA GLY A 156 -0.35 -1.62 1.54
C GLY A 156 -0.73 -2.94 0.86
N LEU A 157 -0.89 -2.99 -0.47
CA LEU A 157 -1.29 -4.22 -1.16
C LEU A 157 -0.23 -5.33 -1.01
N HIS A 158 1.05 -4.98 -1.08
CA HIS A 158 2.10 -5.98 -0.95
C HIS A 158 2.12 -6.62 0.45
N GLN A 159 1.90 -5.82 1.48
CA GLN A 159 1.76 -6.25 2.86
C GLN A 159 0.51 -7.12 3.06
N ALA A 160 -0.59 -6.78 2.38
CA ALA A 160 -1.80 -7.59 2.40
C ALA A 160 -1.58 -8.96 1.72
N VAL A 161 -0.84 -9.04 0.62
CA VAL A 161 -0.45 -10.33 0.00
C VAL A 161 0.51 -11.11 0.90
N GLU A 162 1.46 -10.43 1.54
CA GLU A 162 2.35 -11.04 2.53
C GLU A 162 1.56 -11.66 3.69
N ALA A 163 0.54 -10.94 4.20
CA ALA A 163 -0.35 -11.43 5.26
C ALA A 163 -1.21 -12.61 4.80
N LYS A 164 -1.83 -12.53 3.62
CA LYS A 164 -2.62 -13.60 3.00
C LYS A 164 -1.86 -14.92 2.90
N GLU A 165 -0.59 -14.86 2.47
CA GLU A 165 0.26 -16.04 2.30
C GLU A 165 0.95 -16.49 3.59
N GLY A 166 0.75 -15.76 4.70
CA GLY A 166 1.37 -16.06 5.99
C GLY A 166 2.88 -15.86 6.02
N VAL A 167 3.44 -15.05 5.12
CA VAL A 167 4.86 -14.69 5.13
C VAL A 167 5.11 -13.48 6.03
N THR A 168 6.38 -13.14 6.25
CA THR A 168 6.73 -12.01 7.11
C THR A 168 6.33 -10.70 6.43
N VAL A 169 5.35 -10.00 7.02
CA VAL A 169 4.93 -8.68 6.56
C VAL A 169 6.04 -7.66 6.82
N GLN A 170 6.52 -7.02 5.76
CA GLN A 170 7.55 -6.00 5.87
C GLN A 170 6.91 -4.61 5.99
N ARG A 171 7.52 -3.75 6.81
CA ARG A 171 7.05 -2.36 6.97
C ARG A 171 7.14 -1.61 5.65
N GLU A 172 6.11 -0.82 5.36
CA GLU A 172 6.16 0.10 4.22
C GLU A 172 7.20 1.19 4.46
N SER A 173 7.99 1.47 3.43
CA SER A 173 8.86 2.64 3.38
C SER A 173 8.07 3.79 2.76
N GLN A 174 7.86 4.87 3.50
CA GLN A 174 7.20 6.06 2.98
C GLN A 174 8.26 7.09 2.54
N THR A 175 8.02 7.71 1.38
CA THR A 175 8.80 8.87 0.93
C THR A 175 8.37 10.10 1.73
N LEU A 176 9.24 10.58 2.61
CA LEU A 176 8.99 11.75 3.47
C LEU A 176 9.34 13.07 2.78
N ALA A 177 10.37 13.05 1.93
CA ALA A 177 10.77 14.19 1.13
C ALA A 177 11.38 13.71 -0.18
N SER A 178 11.18 14.49 -1.24
CA SER A 178 11.86 14.26 -2.51
C SER A 178 12.23 15.58 -3.18
N THR A 179 13.35 15.58 -3.90
CA THR A 179 13.76 16.65 -4.81
C THR A 179 14.63 16.07 -5.91
N THR A 180 14.95 16.85 -6.95
CA THR A 180 15.95 16.45 -7.95
C THR A 180 17.17 17.35 -7.85
N PHE A 181 18.33 16.87 -8.29
CA PHE A 181 19.54 17.71 -8.32
C PHE A 181 19.33 18.99 -9.13
N GLN A 182 18.64 18.93 -10.27
CA GLN A 182 18.40 20.11 -11.09
C GLN A 182 17.55 21.15 -10.35
N ASN A 183 16.50 20.71 -9.64
CA ASN A 183 15.64 21.62 -8.89
C ASN A 183 16.36 22.18 -7.67
N TYR A 184 17.14 21.35 -6.96
CA TYR A 184 17.87 21.77 -5.78
C TYR A 184 18.93 22.83 -6.09
N PHE A 185 19.71 22.67 -7.16
CA PHE A 185 20.72 23.68 -7.57
C PHE A 185 20.12 24.91 -8.27
N ARG A 186 18.82 24.92 -8.57
CA ARG A 186 18.12 26.07 -9.13
C ARG A 186 17.57 27.03 -8.07
N LEU A 187 17.52 26.60 -6.81
CA LEU A 187 17.10 27.40 -5.64
C LEU A 187 18.13 28.47 -5.29
#